data_AF-A0A4Z0PIH4-F1
#
_entry.id   AF-A0A4Z0PIH4-F1
#
_cell.length_a   1.000
_cell.length_b   1.000
_cell.length_c   1.000
_cell.angle_alpha   90.00
_cell.angle_beta   90.00
_cell.angle_gamma   90.00
#
_symmetry.space_group_name_H-M   'P 1'
#
loop_
_entity.id
_entity.type
_entity.pdbx_description
1 polymer ?
#
loop_
_entity_poly.entity_id
_entity_poly.type
_entity_poly.pdbx_seq_one_letter_code
_entity_poly.pdbx_strand_id
1 'polypeptide(L)'
;MSHHGEILQESIKNSGISITRIVEELGITRPTIYRKFKEERLDYAFVKRIGDIIGHDFSNEFTVLQQGVLPFVAPVVTNSPLSNVTQRTSVLQAAEIDPVKQLMALQTKYIALLEAHNELLMKVYGPK
;
A
#
# COMPACT_ATOMS: atom_id res chain seq x y z
N MET A 1 -1.48 19.68 -6.57
CA MET A 1 -0.83 18.60 -5.79
C MET A 1 -1.72 18.37 -4.59
N SER A 2 -2.30 17.18 -4.43
CA SER A 2 -3.24 16.93 -3.34
C SER A 2 -2.49 16.84 -2.02
N HIS A 3 -2.78 17.79 -1.12
CA HIS A 3 -2.12 17.87 0.17
C HIS A 3 -2.80 16.90 1.15
N HIS A 4 -2.11 15.82 1.53
CA HIS A 4 -2.68 14.76 2.39
C HIS A 4 -3.23 15.30 3.72
N GLY A 5 -2.55 16.28 4.31
CA GLY A 5 -2.99 16.92 5.55
C GLY A 5 -4.29 17.74 5.41
N GLU A 6 -4.57 18.31 4.23
CA GLU A 6 -5.79 19.09 4.01
C GLU A 6 -7.00 18.17 3.88
N ILE A 7 -6.86 17.08 3.13
CA ILE A 7 -7.88 16.02 2.98
C ILE A 7 -8.26 15.49 4.37
N LEU A 8 -7.26 15.15 5.18
CA LEU A 8 -7.47 14.63 6.52
C LEU A 8 -8.24 15.62 7.42
N GLN A 9 -7.89 16.91 7.33
CA GLN A 9 -8.56 17.97 8.10
C GLN A 9 -10.02 18.13 7.66
N GLU A 10 -10.31 18.07 6.36
CA GLU A 10 -11.66 18.15 5.82
C GLU A 10 -12.51 16.95 6.25
N SER A 11 -11.98 15.73 6.16
CA SER A 11 -12.68 14.51 6.58
C SER A 11 -12.97 14.52 8.10
N ILE A 12 -12.04 15.00 8.93
CA ILE A 12 -12.28 15.19 10.36
C ILE A 12 -13.40 16.21 10.59
N LYS A 13 -13.39 17.34 9.89
CA LYS A 13 -14.43 18.37 10.01
C LYS A 13 -15.80 17.83 9.61
N ASN A 14 -15.87 17.03 8.55
CA ASN A 14 -17.09 16.42 8.05
C ASN A 14 -17.64 15.32 8.99
N SER A 15 -16.76 14.63 9.72
CA SER A 15 -17.16 13.62 10.71
C SER A 15 -17.85 14.20 11.95
N GLY A 16 -17.69 15.51 12.22
CA GLY A 16 -18.21 16.16 13.42
C GLY A 16 -17.49 15.80 14.72
N ILE A 17 -16.42 15.01 14.65
CA ILE A 17 -15.64 14.60 15.82
C ILE A 17 -14.64 15.70 16.18
N SER A 18 -14.58 16.05 17.47
CA SER A 18 -13.65 17.06 17.95
C SER A 18 -12.19 16.59 17.84
N ILE A 19 -11.30 17.50 17.45
CA ILE A 19 -9.85 17.26 17.39
C ILE A 19 -9.31 16.81 18.75
N THR A 20 -9.89 17.29 19.86
CA THR A 20 -9.49 16.88 21.21
C THR A 20 -9.64 15.37 21.39
N ARG A 21 -10.79 14.81 21.00
CA ARG A 21 -11.05 13.37 21.10
C ARG A 21 -10.10 12.55 20.22
N ILE A 22 -9.83 13.03 19.00
CA ILE A 22 -8.90 12.37 18.08
C ILE A 22 -7.48 12.31 18.67
N VAL A 23 -7.02 13.42 19.26
CA VAL A 23 -5.70 13.53 19.86
C VAL A 23 -5.55 12.64 21.09
N GLU A 24 -6.60 12.51 21.91
CA GLU A 24 -6.68 11.60 23.06
C GLU A 24 -6.57 10.14 22.62
N GLU A 25 -7.36 9.72 21.62
CA GLU A 25 -7.34 8.34 21.08
C GLU A 25 -6.00 7.98 20.41
N LEU A 26 -5.35 8.95 19.75
CA LEU A 26 -4.04 8.76 19.12
C LEU A 26 -2.88 8.79 20.11
N GLY A 27 -3.08 9.26 21.34
CA GLY A 27 -2.01 9.45 22.33
C GLY A 27 -0.97 10.50 21.92
N ILE A 28 -1.39 11.53 21.17
CA ILE A 28 -0.51 12.63 20.73
C ILE A 28 -0.93 13.97 21.35
N THR A 29 -0.28 15.07 20.98
CA THR A 29 -0.65 16.42 21.44
C THR A 29 -1.30 17.23 20.32
N ARG A 30 -2.13 18.23 20.67
CA ARG A 30 -2.80 19.10 19.68
C ARG A 30 -1.81 19.80 18.71
N PRO A 31 -0.65 20.33 19.16
CA PRO A 31 0.34 20.89 18.23
C PRO A 31 0.85 19.87 17.21
N THR A 32 0.90 18.58 17.57
CA THR A 32 1.38 17.51 16.69
C THR A 32 0.38 17.21 15.58
N ILE A 33 -0.93 17.16 15.89
CA ILE A 33 -1.95 16.96 14.84
C ILE A 33 -2.01 18.16 13.88
N TYR A 34 -1.90 19.40 14.39
CA TYR A 34 -1.88 20.58 13.52
C TYR A 34 -0.65 20.66 12.62
N ARG A 35 0.49 20.13 13.08
CA ARG A 35 1.69 20.00 12.23
C ARG A 35 1.46 18.97 11.13
N LYS A 36 0.82 17.84 11.44
CA LYS A 36 0.47 16.79 10.46
C LYS A 36 -0.46 17.31 9.36
N PHE A 37 -1.39 18.21 9.68
CA PHE A 37 -2.24 18.84 8.67
C PHE A 37 -1.49 19.72 7.67
N LYS A 38 -0.25 20.14 7.97
CA LYS A 38 0.62 20.91 7.06
C LYS A 38 1.60 20.03 6.26
N GLU A 39 1.52 18.71 6.41
CA GLU A 39 2.36 17.77 5.65
C GLU A 39 1.68 17.38 4.33
N GLU A 40 2.40 17.53 3.22
CA GLU A 40 1.91 17.18 1.89
C GLU A 40 1.69 15.66 1.75
N ARG A 41 2.51 14.87 2.45
CA ARG A 41 2.40 13.42 2.54
C ARG A 41 2.34 12.97 3.98
N LEU A 42 1.37 12.10 4.26
CA LEU A 42 1.19 11.45 5.55
C LEU A 42 1.41 9.95 5.44
N ASP A 43 1.89 9.37 6.53
CA ASP A 43 2.04 7.92 6.67
C ASP A 43 0.68 7.22 6.62
N TYR A 44 0.59 6.10 5.90
CA TYR A 44 -0.63 5.35 5.72
C TYR A 44 -1.16 4.78 7.04
N ALA A 45 -0.27 4.29 7.92
CA ALA A 45 -0.68 3.77 9.22
C ALA A 45 -1.29 4.87 10.12
N PHE A 46 -0.84 6.10 9.96
CA PHE A 46 -1.43 7.26 10.64
C PHE A 46 -2.82 7.62 10.10
N VAL A 47 -2.95 7.71 8.78
CA VAL A 47 -4.23 8.00 8.11
C VAL A 47 -5.26 6.92 8.43
N LYS A 48 -4.87 5.65 8.39
CA LYS A 48 -5.75 4.52 8.73
C LYS A 48 -6.28 4.62 10.16
N ARG A 49 -5.42 4.92 11.14
CA ARG A 49 -5.86 5.08 12.55
C ARG A 49 -6.88 6.20 12.71
N ILE A 50 -6.70 7.31 12.00
CA ILE A 50 -7.68 8.40 12.02
C ILE A 50 -8.98 7.96 11.36
N GLY A 51 -8.92 7.25 10.23
CA GLY A 51 -10.09 6.67 9.57
C GLY A 51 -10.89 5.75 10.48
N ASP A 52 -10.20 4.89 11.24
CA ASP A 52 -10.80 4.00 12.22
C ASP A 52 -11.49 4.80 13.36
N ILE A 53 -10.94 5.94 13.79
CA ILE A 53 -11.53 6.81 14.82
C ILE A 53 -12.76 7.57 14.30
N ILE A 54 -12.71 8.06 13.05
CA ILE A 54 -13.78 8.89 12.48
C ILE A 54 -14.82 8.10 11.68
N GLY A 55 -14.61 6.80 11.49
CA GLY A 55 -15.47 5.94 10.67
C GLY A 55 -15.41 6.27 9.18
N HIS A 56 -14.28 6.78 8.68
CA HIS A 56 -14.11 7.17 7.28
C HIS A 56 -13.06 6.30 6.60
N ASP A 57 -13.39 5.79 5.42
CA ASP A 57 -12.45 5.02 4.59
C ASP A 57 -11.67 5.95 3.66
N PHE A 58 -10.38 6.11 3.99
CA PHE A 58 -9.44 6.93 3.25
C PHE A 58 -8.86 6.26 1.99
N SER A 59 -9.21 5.01 1.68
CA SER A 59 -8.62 4.25 0.57
C SER A 59 -8.84 4.88 -0.81
N ASN A 60 -9.94 5.63 -0.99
CA ASN A 60 -10.27 6.30 -2.25
C ASN A 60 -9.58 7.67 -2.40
N GLU A 61 -9.29 8.34 -1.29
CA GLU A 61 -8.68 9.68 -1.27
C GLU A 61 -7.15 9.58 -1.31
N PHE A 62 -6.63 8.57 -0.60
CA PHE A 62 -5.24 8.18 -0.60
C PHE A 62 -5.11 6.99 -1.54
N THR A 63 -5.33 7.24 -2.84
CA THR A 63 -5.03 6.28 -3.91
C THR A 63 -3.52 6.08 -3.97
N VAL A 64 -3.07 5.24 -3.05
CA VAL A 64 -1.83 4.49 -3.02
C VAL A 64 -0.90 4.83 -4.18
N LEU A 65 0.04 5.75 -3.93
CA LEU A 65 1.33 5.83 -4.64
C LEU A 65 2.19 4.55 -4.45
N GLN A 66 1.57 3.41 -4.09
CA GLN A 66 2.12 2.06 -4.18
C GLN A 66 1.39 1.19 -5.21
N GLN A 67 0.77 1.76 -6.25
CA GLN A 67 0.70 1.05 -7.53
C GLN A 67 2.08 1.02 -8.21
N GLY A 68 3.07 0.48 -7.49
CA GLY A 68 3.97 -0.46 -8.11
C GLY A 68 3.10 -1.68 -8.40
N VAL A 69 2.59 -1.75 -9.62
CA VAL A 69 1.71 -2.82 -10.10
C VAL A 69 2.41 -4.16 -9.89
N LEU A 70 2.08 -4.86 -8.80
CA LEU A 70 2.42 -6.26 -8.63
C LEU A 70 1.35 -7.08 -9.36
N PRO A 71 1.73 -7.95 -10.32
CA PRO A 71 0.80 -8.63 -11.21
C PRO A 71 -0.02 -9.77 -10.55
N PHE A 72 -0.11 -9.82 -9.21
CA PHE A 72 -0.67 -10.98 -8.50
C PHE A 72 -1.77 -10.69 -7.47
N VAL A 73 -2.20 -9.44 -7.24
CA VAL A 73 -3.28 -9.24 -6.25
C VAL A 73 -4.61 -9.71 -6.84
N ALA A 74 -5.03 -10.92 -6.43
CA ALA A 74 -6.35 -11.46 -6.68
C ALA A 74 -7.43 -10.50 -6.14
N PRO A 75 -8.54 -10.27 -6.86
CA PRO A 75 -9.58 -9.36 -6.39
C PRO A 75 -10.18 -9.87 -5.09
N VAL A 76 -10.10 -9.05 -4.04
CA VAL A 76 -10.85 -9.25 -2.80
C VAL A 76 -12.34 -9.16 -3.14
N VAL A 77 -13.03 -10.30 -3.05
CA VAL A 77 -14.49 -10.40 -3.17
C VAL A 77 -15.13 -9.71 -1.96
N THR A 78 -15.58 -8.47 -2.14
CA THR A 78 -16.63 -7.89 -1.32
C THR A 78 -17.96 -8.40 -1.84
N ASN A 79 -18.57 -9.32 -1.09
CA ASN A 79 -19.91 -9.82 -1.38
C ASN A 79 -20.92 -8.65 -1.31
N SER A 80 -21.33 -8.16 -2.47
CA SER A 80 -22.56 -7.38 -2.65
C SER A 80 -23.52 -8.22 -3.51
N PRO A 81 -24.71 -8.60 -3.01
CA PRO A 81 -25.68 -9.30 -3.82
C PRO A 81 -26.44 -8.31 -4.70
N LEU A 82 -26.40 -8.52 -6.02
CA LEU A 82 -27.45 -8.32 -7.03
C LEU A 82 -26.89 -7.78 -8.36
N SER A 83 -26.82 -8.66 -9.36
CA SER A 83 -27.31 -8.46 -10.74
C SER A 83 -26.40 -9.05 -11.83
N ASN A 84 -26.70 -10.31 -12.14
CA ASN A 84 -26.67 -11.05 -13.40
C ASN A 84 -26.27 -10.39 -14.75
N VAL A 85 -25.60 -11.25 -15.55
CA VAL A 85 -25.44 -11.31 -17.03
C VAL A 85 -24.32 -10.50 -17.68
N THR A 86 -23.20 -11.17 -18.00
CA THR A 86 -22.74 -11.42 -19.39
C THR A 86 -21.58 -12.41 -19.35
N GLN A 87 -21.82 -13.60 -19.91
CA GLN A 87 -20.80 -14.60 -20.18
C GLN A 87 -19.85 -14.07 -21.26
N ARG A 88 -18.56 -13.94 -20.96
CA ARG A 88 -17.51 -14.05 -21.97
C ARG A 88 -16.51 -15.12 -21.56
N THR A 89 -16.69 -16.25 -22.21
CA THR A 89 -15.81 -17.39 -22.35
C THR A 89 -14.35 -16.95 -22.56
N SER A 90 -13.49 -17.28 -21.61
CA SER A 90 -12.09 -17.63 -21.87
C SER A 90 -11.75 -18.84 -21.01
N VAL A 91 -12.30 -19.98 -21.39
CA VAL A 91 -11.87 -21.28 -20.91
C VAL A 91 -10.51 -21.56 -21.58
N LEU A 92 -9.58 -22.11 -20.79
CA LEU A 92 -8.34 -22.81 -21.18
C LEU A 92 -7.08 -21.96 -21.41
N GLN A 93 -6.40 -21.63 -20.31
CA GLN A 93 -4.97 -21.95 -20.18
C GLN A 93 -4.61 -22.10 -18.69
N ALA A 94 -5.28 -23.06 -18.04
CA ALA A 94 -4.72 -23.76 -16.89
C ALA A 94 -3.60 -24.69 -17.40
N ALA A 95 -2.47 -24.11 -17.80
CA ALA A 95 -1.23 -24.84 -17.80
C ALA A 95 -0.63 -24.58 -16.41
N GLU A 96 -0.73 -25.58 -15.56
CA GLU A 96 0.06 -25.77 -14.34
C GLU A 96 1.47 -25.19 -14.51
N ILE A 97 1.68 -23.92 -14.14
CA ILE A 97 3.03 -23.42 -13.95
C ILE A 97 3.39 -23.89 -12.57
N ASP A 98 4.00 -25.09 -12.52
CA ASP A 98 4.46 -25.74 -11.31
C ASP A 98 5.08 -24.68 -10.37
N PRO A 99 4.48 -24.40 -9.20
CA PRO A 99 4.95 -23.36 -8.29
C PRO A 99 6.42 -23.59 -7.89
N VAL A 100 6.88 -24.85 -7.91
CA VAL A 100 8.28 -25.22 -7.69
C VAL A 100 9.18 -24.63 -8.79
N LYS A 101 8.74 -24.66 -10.05
CA LYS A 101 9.49 -24.09 -11.18
C LYS A 101 9.62 -22.58 -11.09
N GLN A 102 8.58 -21.87 -10.63
CA GLN A 102 8.65 -20.43 -10.38
C GLN A 102 9.61 -20.09 -9.24
N LEU A 103 9.56 -20.87 -8.16
CA LEU A 103 10.48 -20.71 -7.02
C LEU A 103 11.93 -20.93 -7.45
N MET A 104 12.21 -21.99 -8.22
CA MET A 104 13.55 -22.24 -8.76
C MET A 104 14.02 -21.12 -9.68
N ALA A 105 13.15 -20.61 -10.56
CA ALA A 105 13.50 -19.49 -11.43
C ALA A 105 13.84 -18.22 -10.64
N LEU A 106 13.13 -17.95 -9.55
CA LEU A 106 13.41 -16.80 -8.68
C LEU A 106 14.72 -17.00 -7.90
N GLN A 107 14.95 -18.21 -7.38
CA GLN A 107 16.19 -18.58 -6.70
C GLN A 107 17.40 -18.40 -7.62
N THR A 108 17.34 -18.88 -8.87
CA THR A 108 18.43 -18.72 -9.85
C THR A 108 18.73 -17.26 -10.13
N LYS A 109 17.68 -16.42 -10.29
CA LYS A 109 17.85 -14.97 -10.50
C LYS A 109 18.53 -14.29 -9.31
N TYR A 110 18.15 -14.68 -8.09
CA TYR A 110 18.72 -14.13 -6.87
C TYR A 110 20.20 -14.51 -6.70
N ILE A 111 20.55 -15.77 -6.97
CA ILE A 111 21.93 -16.25 -6.93
C ILE A 111 22.79 -15.48 -7.96
N ALA A 112 22.33 -15.37 -9.20
CA ALA A 112 23.06 -14.64 -10.24
C ALA A 112 23.31 -13.16 -9.87
N LEU A 113 22.34 -12.53 -9.20
CA LEU A 113 22.48 -11.15 -8.73
C LEU A 113 23.55 -11.03 -7.62
N LEU A 114 23.55 -11.95 -6.66
CA LEU A 114 24.56 -12.04 -5.60
C LEU A 114 25.96 -12.29 -6.16
N GLU A 115 26.08 -13.19 -7.13
CA GLU A 115 27.35 -13.49 -7.80
C GLU A 115 27.89 -12.27 -8.54
N ALA A 116 27.05 -11.57 -9.32
CA ALA A 116 27.43 -10.34 -10.00
C ALA A 116 27.85 -9.23 -9.02
N HIS A 117 27.16 -9.13 -7.88
CA HIS A 117 27.54 -8.19 -6.83
C HIS A 117 28.90 -8.54 -6.20
N ASN A 118 29.13 -9.81 -5.88
CA ASN A 118 30.39 -10.30 -5.33
C ASN A 118 31.54 -10.13 -6.33
N GLU A 119 31.29 -10.36 -7.62
CA GLU A 119 32.27 -10.12 -8.68
C GLU A 119 32.65 -8.64 -8.76
N LEU A 120 31.67 -7.73 -8.62
CA LEU A 120 31.93 -6.29 -8.58
C LEU A 120 32.77 -5.91 -7.35
N LEU A 121 32.45 -6.47 -6.18
CA LEU A 121 33.23 -6.26 -4.96
C LEU A 121 34.67 -6.75 -5.12
N MET A 122 34.87 -7.92 -5.71
CA MET A 122 36.21 -8.45 -6.00
C MET A 122 36.96 -7.61 -7.03
N LYS A 123 36.29 -7.04 -8.04
CA LYS A 123 36.92 -6.14 -9.01
C LYS A 123 37.37 -4.81 -8.41
N VAL A 124 36.60 -4.27 -7.44
CA VAL A 124 36.89 -2.96 -6.83
C VAL A 124 37.85 -3.09 -5.64
N TYR A 125 37.77 -4.18 -4.88
CA TYR A 125 38.48 -4.35 -3.61
C TYR A 125 39.35 -5.62 -3.53
N GLY A 126 39.46 -6.38 -4.62
CA GLY A 126 40.35 -7.55 -4.68
C GLY A 126 41.82 -7.15 -4.54
N PRO A 127 42.67 -8.01 -3.95
CA PRO A 127 44.10 -7.76 -3.88
C PRO A 127 44.69 -7.72 -5.30
N LYS A 128 45.58 -6.74 -5.56
CA LYS A 128 46.34 -6.62 -6.82
C LYS A 128 47.28 -7.80 -7.04
#